data_AF-A0A9D6SDD9-F1
#
_entry.id   AF-A0A9D6SDD9-F1
#
_cell.length_a   1.000
_cell.length_b   1.000
_cell.length_c   1.000
_cell.angle_alpha   90.00
_cell.angle_beta   90.00
_cell.angle_gamma   90.00
#
_symmetry.space_group_name_H-M   'P 1'
#
loop_
_entity.id
_entity.type
_entity.pdbx_description
1 polymer ?
#
loop_
_entity_poly.entity_id
_entity_poly.type
_entity_poly.pdbx_seq_one_letter_code
_entity_poly.pdbx_strand_id
1 'polypeptide(L)'
;MERLDRAGLPGVRIPVADVDDLGREFFRWEFATAVAGSLLGINAFDQPDVESSKVAARELTAEFEVAGSFPPERVVREDGPLRLYADRRNEADLRREVRPPGSVGDWLRAHLDRLQARDYFAILAFLEHREDLDGILGDIRRLVGDRRKVATCLGFGPRFLHSTGQLHKGGPNTGVFLQVTRDPQADMPVPGRRVTFGAVQEAQARGDFRVLADRERRLLRVHVAGDVRGGLEALRDRFREILL
;
A
#
# COMPACT_ATOMS: atom_id res chain seq x y z
N MET A 1 -19.16 5.41 -25.46
CA MET A 1 -20.60 5.47 -25.09
C MET A 1 -21.42 4.38 -25.76
N GLU A 2 -21.40 4.20 -27.09
CA GLU A 2 -22.21 3.15 -27.75
C GLU A 2 -21.97 1.71 -27.26
N ARG A 3 -20.77 1.40 -26.76
CA ARG A 3 -20.48 0.09 -26.12
C ARG A 3 -21.13 -0.05 -24.73
N LEU A 4 -21.26 1.04 -23.98
CA LEU A 4 -21.92 1.05 -22.67
C LEU A 4 -23.43 1.04 -22.82
N ASP A 5 -23.95 1.81 -23.78
CA ASP A 5 -25.38 1.87 -24.11
C ASP A 5 -25.87 0.50 -24.62
N ARG A 6 -25.11 -0.17 -25.50
CA ARG A 6 -25.41 -1.55 -25.94
C ARG A 6 -25.35 -2.60 -24.84
N ALA A 7 -24.60 -2.34 -23.77
CA ALA A 7 -24.51 -3.23 -22.62
C ALA A 7 -25.64 -2.99 -21.59
N GLY A 8 -26.56 -2.06 -21.85
CA GLY A 8 -27.66 -1.73 -20.92
C GLY A 8 -27.21 -1.07 -19.62
N LEU A 9 -25.99 -0.52 -19.60
CA LEU A 9 -25.45 0.15 -18.41
C LEU A 9 -26.01 1.56 -18.31
N PRO A 10 -26.46 2.02 -17.12
CA PRO A 10 -26.96 3.37 -16.94
C PRO A 10 -25.84 4.39 -17.24
N GLY A 11 -26.16 5.40 -18.04
CA GLY A 11 -25.23 6.45 -18.44
C GLY A 11 -25.94 7.79 -18.63
N VAL A 12 -25.26 8.87 -18.27
CA VAL A 12 -25.71 10.25 -18.50
C VAL A 12 -24.68 10.92 -19.41
N ARG A 13 -25.16 11.57 -20.47
CA ARG A 13 -24.32 12.43 -21.31
C ARG A 13 -24.57 13.88 -20.95
N ILE A 14 -23.50 14.59 -20.63
CA ILE A 14 -23.54 16.01 -20.31
C ILE A 14 -22.75 16.73 -21.40
N PRO A 15 -23.42 17.47 -22.32
CA PRO A 15 -22.70 18.27 -23.31
C PRO A 15 -22.01 19.44 -22.60
N VAL A 16 -20.74 19.65 -22.92
CA VAL A 16 -19.91 20.79 -22.48
C VAL A 16 -19.59 21.56 -23.76
N ALA A 17 -20.15 22.76 -23.90
CA ALA A 17 -20.07 23.51 -25.16
C ALA A 17 -18.82 24.42 -25.19
N ASP A 18 -18.39 24.91 -24.03
CA ASP A 18 -17.24 25.79 -23.88
C ASP A 18 -16.43 25.49 -22.59
N VAL A 19 -15.20 26.02 -22.49
CA VAL A 19 -14.32 25.89 -21.32
C VAL A 19 -14.98 26.47 -20.06
N ASP A 20 -15.76 27.55 -20.19
CA ASP A 20 -16.46 28.15 -19.04
C ASP A 20 -17.52 27.21 -18.43
N ASP A 21 -18.08 26.27 -19.22
CA ASP A 21 -18.99 25.24 -18.72
C ASP A 21 -18.30 24.25 -17.77
N LEU A 22 -16.96 24.15 -17.78
CA LEU A 22 -16.24 23.26 -16.86
C LEU A 22 -16.51 23.63 -15.41
N GLY A 23 -16.57 24.93 -15.07
CA GLY A 23 -16.87 25.39 -13.71
C GLY A 23 -18.23 24.90 -13.20
N ARG A 24 -19.22 24.83 -14.10
CA ARG A 24 -20.55 24.27 -13.80
C ARG A 24 -20.46 22.78 -13.48
N GLU A 25 -19.65 22.04 -14.22
CA GLU A 25 -19.49 20.60 -13.98
C GLU A 25 -18.72 20.31 -12.69
N PHE A 26 -17.69 21.10 -12.35
CA PHE A 26 -17.04 21.00 -11.03
C PHE A 26 -18.07 21.09 -9.89
N PHE A 27 -18.88 22.16 -9.87
CA PHE A 27 -19.89 22.33 -8.84
C PHE A 27 -20.93 21.20 -8.85
N ARG A 28 -21.39 20.78 -10.04
CA ARG A 28 -22.37 19.69 -10.16
C ARG A 28 -21.85 18.40 -9.53
N TRP A 29 -20.60 18.03 -9.80
CA TRP A 29 -20.02 16.80 -9.27
C TRP A 29 -19.73 16.88 -7.77
N GLU A 30 -19.29 18.04 -7.26
CA GLU A 30 -19.16 18.27 -5.82
C GLU A 30 -20.50 18.14 -5.10
N PHE A 31 -21.55 18.80 -5.61
CA PHE A 31 -22.89 18.73 -5.05
C PHE A 31 -23.48 17.31 -5.16
N ALA A 32 -23.35 16.66 -6.32
CA ALA A 32 -23.81 15.29 -6.51
C ALA A 32 -23.12 14.31 -5.55
N THR A 33 -21.81 14.50 -5.29
CA THR A 33 -21.06 13.70 -4.33
C THR A 33 -21.57 13.91 -2.90
N ALA A 34 -21.86 15.15 -2.50
CA ALA A 34 -22.42 15.46 -1.19
C ALA A 34 -23.82 14.85 -1.01
N VAL A 35 -24.70 14.96 -2.01
CA VAL A 35 -26.04 14.35 -1.98
C VAL A 35 -25.95 12.83 -1.94
N ALA A 36 -25.11 12.23 -2.77
CA ALA A 36 -24.89 10.77 -2.76
C ALA A 36 -24.37 10.29 -1.41
N GLY A 37 -23.39 11.00 -0.82
CA GLY A 37 -22.90 10.72 0.53
C GLY A 37 -24.03 10.76 1.56
N SER A 38 -24.84 11.82 1.56
CA SER A 38 -25.99 11.94 2.46
C SER A 38 -27.00 10.80 2.31
N LEU A 39 -27.35 10.41 1.07
CA LEU A 39 -28.25 9.29 0.81
C LEU A 39 -27.68 7.95 1.25
N LEU A 40 -26.35 7.79 1.17
CA LEU A 40 -25.63 6.58 1.61
C LEU A 40 -25.36 6.58 3.13
N GLY A 41 -25.68 7.66 3.85
CA GLY A 41 -25.34 7.82 5.26
C GLY A 41 -23.84 7.99 5.53
N ILE A 42 -23.09 8.50 4.55
CA ILE A 42 -21.63 8.68 4.58
C ILE A 42 -21.31 10.18 4.48
N ASN A 43 -20.40 10.67 5.33
CA ASN A 43 -19.86 12.01 5.16
C ASN A 43 -18.84 12.04 4.02
N ALA A 44 -19.21 12.67 2.90
CA ALA A 44 -18.38 12.77 1.70
C ALA A 44 -17.05 13.55 1.90
N PHE A 45 -16.93 14.30 3.00
CA PHE A 45 -15.78 15.16 3.29
C PHE A 45 -14.95 14.68 4.48
N ASP A 46 -15.29 13.53 5.08
CA ASP A 46 -14.55 12.97 6.21
C ASP A 46 -13.48 11.97 5.74
N GLN A 47 -12.29 12.05 6.35
CA GLN A 47 -11.15 11.17 6.06
C GLN A 47 -10.49 10.70 7.37
N PRO A 48 -11.24 10.02 8.25
CA PRO A 48 -10.78 9.73 9.61
C PRO A 48 -9.56 8.79 9.60
N ASP A 49 -9.48 7.90 8.61
CA ASP A 49 -8.43 6.89 8.56
C ASP A 49 -7.11 7.41 7.97
N VAL A 50 -7.13 8.55 7.26
CA VAL A 50 -5.92 9.21 6.75
C VAL A 50 -5.14 9.87 7.87
N GLU A 51 -5.83 10.50 8.83
CA GLU A 51 -5.19 11.15 9.97
C GLU A 51 -4.49 10.14 10.90
N SER A 52 -5.05 8.94 11.06
CA SER A 52 -4.46 7.91 11.93
C SER A 52 -3.01 7.56 11.58
N SER A 53 -2.66 7.48 10.29
CA SER A 53 -1.28 7.23 9.86
C SER A 53 -0.36 8.44 10.02
N LYS A 54 -0.90 9.66 9.89
CA LYS A 54 -0.13 10.87 10.17
C LYS A 54 0.24 10.95 11.65
N VAL A 55 -0.69 10.60 12.54
CA VAL A 55 -0.45 10.54 13.98
C VAL A 55 0.62 9.50 14.29
N ALA A 56 0.46 8.25 13.83
CA ALA A 56 1.44 7.19 14.07
C ALA A 56 2.85 7.53 13.54
N ALA A 57 2.94 8.17 12.36
CA ALA A 57 4.22 8.62 11.80
C ALA A 57 4.86 9.75 12.63
N ARG A 58 4.06 10.69 13.16
CA ARG A 58 4.53 11.77 14.04
C ARG A 58 5.06 11.22 15.36
N GLU A 59 4.39 10.24 15.96
CA GLU A 59 4.84 9.55 17.17
C GLU A 59 6.24 8.93 16.97
N LEU A 60 6.41 8.14 15.91
CA LEU A 60 7.68 7.50 15.58
C LEU A 60 8.79 8.53 15.26
N THR A 61 8.44 9.62 14.58
CA THR A 61 9.38 10.70 14.30
C THR A 61 9.84 11.37 15.59
N ALA A 62 8.91 11.67 16.51
CA ALA A 62 9.24 12.27 17.79
C ALA A 62 10.12 11.36 18.66
N GLU A 63 9.85 10.05 18.65
CA GLU A 63 10.68 9.05 19.34
C GLU A 63 12.11 9.02 18.75
N PHE A 64 12.24 9.01 17.43
CA PHE A 64 13.55 9.05 16.77
C PHE A 64 14.37 10.29 17.17
N GLU A 65 13.73 11.45 17.34
CA GLU A 65 14.45 12.67 17.72
C GLU A 65 14.98 12.68 19.15
N VAL A 66 14.34 11.88 20.02
CA VAL A 66 14.78 11.69 21.39
C VAL A 66 15.85 10.59 21.46
N ALA A 67 15.59 9.44 20.84
CA ALA A 67 16.40 8.23 20.97
C ALA A 67 17.52 8.08 19.91
N GLY A 68 17.46 8.84 18.81
CA GLY A 68 18.38 8.74 17.67
C GLY A 68 18.17 7.50 16.79
N SER A 69 17.13 6.71 17.05
CA SER A 69 16.80 5.48 16.32
C SER A 69 15.33 5.12 16.48
N PHE A 70 14.79 4.29 15.58
CA PHE A 70 13.45 3.73 15.74
C PHE A 70 13.45 2.52 16.68
N PRO A 71 12.30 2.20 17.29
CA PRO A 71 12.11 0.93 17.97
C PRO A 71 12.53 -0.26 17.10
N PRO A 72 13.27 -1.24 17.65
CA PRO A 72 13.67 -2.40 16.89
C PRO A 72 12.44 -3.23 16.48
N GLU A 73 12.42 -3.68 15.23
CA GLU A 73 11.42 -4.62 14.72
C GLU A 73 12.06 -5.99 14.52
N ARG A 74 11.30 -7.05 14.81
CA ARG A 74 11.77 -8.42 14.61
C ARG A 74 11.66 -8.80 13.13
N VAL A 75 12.79 -9.18 12.53
CA VAL A 75 12.81 -9.83 11.22
C VAL A 75 12.22 -11.23 11.36
N VAL A 76 11.18 -11.50 10.57
CA VAL A 76 10.46 -12.77 10.54
C VAL A 76 11.25 -13.80 9.72
N ARG A 77 11.77 -13.37 8.57
CA ARG A 77 12.64 -14.13 7.68
C ARG A 77 13.56 -13.22 6.89
N GLU A 78 14.69 -13.76 6.49
CA GLU A 78 15.70 -13.07 5.69
C GLU A 78 16.22 -14.02 4.61
N ASP A 79 16.41 -13.49 3.41
CA ASP A 79 16.96 -14.20 2.25
C ASP A 79 17.65 -13.19 1.34
N GLY A 80 18.99 -13.16 1.39
CA GLY A 80 19.80 -12.16 0.69
C GLY A 80 19.40 -10.73 1.06
N PRO A 81 19.02 -9.87 0.09
CA PRO A 81 18.63 -8.48 0.38
C PRO A 81 17.22 -8.33 0.96
N LEU A 82 16.45 -9.41 1.09
CA LEU A 82 15.03 -9.35 1.48
C LEU A 82 14.86 -9.67 2.96
N ARG A 83 14.28 -8.74 3.71
CA ARG A 83 13.88 -8.93 5.12
C ARG A 83 12.36 -8.83 5.26
N LEU A 84 11.72 -9.86 5.80
CA LEU A 84 10.29 -9.90 6.04
C LEU A 84 9.94 -9.44 7.45
N TYR A 85 8.88 -8.64 7.55
CA TYR A 85 8.29 -8.20 8.81
C TYR A 85 6.77 -8.42 8.76
N ALA A 86 6.22 -8.82 9.89
CA ALA A 86 4.79 -8.98 10.11
C ALA A 86 4.47 -8.54 11.56
N ASP A 87 3.25 -8.06 11.81
CA ASP A 87 2.77 -7.96 13.18
C ASP A 87 2.54 -9.37 13.77
N ARG A 88 2.31 -9.43 15.09
CA ARG A 88 2.19 -10.69 15.82
C ARG A 88 1.09 -11.62 15.28
N ARG A 89 -0.05 -11.07 14.85
CA ARG A 89 -1.19 -11.85 14.36
C ARG A 89 -0.87 -12.41 12.98
N ASN A 90 -0.45 -11.56 12.04
CA ASN A 90 -0.08 -12.01 10.70
C ASN A 90 1.08 -13.02 10.74
N GLU A 91 2.07 -12.81 11.61
CA GLU A 91 3.16 -13.77 11.79
C GLU A 91 2.66 -15.12 12.33
N ALA A 92 1.78 -15.12 13.34
CA ALA A 92 1.23 -16.35 13.90
C ALA A 92 0.39 -17.13 12.88
N ASP A 93 -0.40 -16.45 12.07
CA ASP A 93 -1.18 -17.05 10.99
C ASP A 93 -0.26 -17.69 9.94
N LEU A 94 0.72 -16.93 9.43
CA LEU A 94 1.63 -17.40 8.38
C LEU A 94 2.55 -18.53 8.86
N ARG A 95 2.96 -18.54 10.13
CA ARG A 95 3.78 -19.63 10.71
C ARG A 95 3.07 -20.98 10.71
N ARG A 96 1.74 -21.02 10.69
CA ARG A 96 0.99 -22.29 10.61
C ARG A 96 1.09 -22.93 9.23
N GLU A 97 1.26 -22.10 8.20
CA GLU A 97 1.34 -22.52 6.81
C GLU A 97 2.79 -22.79 6.36
N VAL A 98 3.77 -22.08 6.92
CA VAL A 98 5.18 -22.21 6.53
C VAL A 98 5.92 -23.24 7.38
N ARG A 99 6.34 -24.35 6.75
CA ARG A 99 7.16 -25.39 7.39
C ARG A 99 8.61 -24.90 7.61
N PRO A 100 9.22 -25.13 8.79
CA PRO A 100 10.64 -24.83 9.01
C PRO A 100 11.57 -25.63 8.07
N PRO A 101 12.67 -25.02 7.56
CA PRO A 101 13.16 -23.68 7.88
C PRO A 101 12.38 -22.52 7.21
N GLY A 102 11.68 -22.76 6.10
CA GLY A 102 10.78 -21.82 5.41
C GLY A 102 11.48 -20.60 4.80
N SER A 103 11.54 -20.53 3.47
CA SER A 103 12.15 -19.43 2.70
C SER A 103 11.29 -18.17 2.65
N VAL A 104 11.83 -17.02 2.24
CA VAL A 104 11.04 -15.81 1.95
C VAL A 104 9.93 -16.11 0.93
N GLY A 105 10.22 -16.93 -0.10
CA GLY A 105 9.22 -17.40 -1.05
C GLY A 105 8.06 -18.15 -0.38
N ASP A 106 8.34 -19.03 0.58
CA ASP A 106 7.29 -19.78 1.29
C ASP A 106 6.35 -18.86 2.09
N TRP A 107 6.90 -17.82 2.71
CA TRP A 107 6.11 -16.80 3.41
C TRP A 107 5.29 -15.93 2.47
N LEU A 108 5.85 -15.54 1.33
CA LEU A 108 5.11 -14.83 0.28
C LEU A 108 3.98 -15.70 -0.26
N ARG A 109 4.23 -17.00 -0.49
CA ARG A 109 3.21 -17.94 -0.96
C ARG A 109 2.08 -18.06 0.06
N ALA A 110 2.41 -18.33 1.32
CA ALA A 110 1.45 -18.41 2.41
C ALA A 110 0.63 -17.12 2.55
N HIS A 111 1.24 -15.96 2.34
CA HIS A 111 0.52 -14.68 2.37
C HIS A 111 -0.45 -14.51 1.20
N LEU A 112 -0.03 -14.89 -0.01
CA LEU A 112 -0.90 -14.85 -1.19
C LEU A 112 -2.02 -15.90 -1.14
N ASP A 113 -1.81 -17.04 -0.49
CA ASP A 113 -2.83 -18.08 -0.30
C ASP A 113 -3.97 -17.63 0.63
N ARG A 114 -3.82 -16.51 1.33
CA ARG A 114 -4.90 -15.87 2.11
C ARG A 114 -5.88 -15.08 1.24
N LEU A 115 -5.60 -14.90 -0.05
CA LEU A 115 -6.52 -14.26 -1.00
C LEU A 115 -7.74 -15.16 -1.25
N GLN A 116 -8.93 -14.59 -1.11
CA GLN A 116 -10.22 -15.22 -1.36
C GLN A 116 -10.96 -14.51 -2.50
N ALA A 117 -12.08 -15.09 -2.95
CA ALA A 117 -12.95 -14.43 -3.90
C ALA A 117 -13.42 -13.07 -3.33
N ARG A 118 -13.39 -12.02 -4.17
CA ARG A 118 -13.68 -10.61 -3.83
C ARG A 118 -12.63 -9.89 -3.00
N ASP A 119 -11.51 -10.53 -2.69
CA ASP A 119 -10.34 -9.81 -2.20
C ASP A 119 -9.64 -9.03 -3.31
N TYR A 120 -8.77 -8.12 -2.90
CA TYR A 120 -7.81 -7.47 -3.77
C TYR A 120 -6.40 -7.53 -3.15
N PHE A 121 -5.40 -7.56 -4.01
CA PHE A 121 -3.99 -7.49 -3.61
C PHE A 121 -3.45 -6.07 -3.83
N ALA A 122 -2.71 -5.52 -2.88
CA ALA A 122 -2.14 -4.18 -3.02
C ALA A 122 -0.67 -4.14 -2.62
N ILE A 123 0.16 -3.61 -3.52
CA ILE A 123 1.56 -3.27 -3.23
C ILE A 123 1.61 -1.82 -2.73
N LEU A 124 2.11 -1.63 -1.52
CA LEU A 124 2.29 -0.34 -0.86
C LEU A 124 3.78 -0.01 -0.83
N ALA A 125 4.29 0.61 -1.90
CA ALA A 125 5.71 0.85 -2.10
C ALA A 125 6.15 2.19 -1.51
N PHE A 126 6.81 2.18 -0.35
CA PHE A 126 7.48 3.36 0.21
C PHE A 126 8.85 3.54 -0.45
N LEU A 127 8.81 3.83 -1.75
CA LEU A 127 9.94 4.01 -2.65
C LEU A 127 9.72 5.27 -3.49
N GLU A 128 10.79 5.81 -4.08
CA GLU A 128 10.63 6.85 -5.10
C GLU A 128 9.90 6.27 -6.32
N HIS A 129 8.98 7.07 -6.89
CA HIS A 129 8.29 6.67 -8.10
C HIS A 129 9.21 6.90 -9.31
N ARG A 130 9.89 5.83 -9.73
CA ARG A 130 10.74 5.78 -10.92
C ARG A 130 10.24 4.69 -11.86
N GLU A 131 10.41 4.90 -13.16
CA GLU A 131 9.92 3.98 -14.20
C GLU A 131 10.54 2.57 -14.08
N ASP A 132 11.82 2.48 -13.71
CA ASP A 132 12.52 1.20 -13.51
C ASP A 132 11.92 0.39 -12.35
N LEU A 133 11.59 1.05 -11.23
CA LEU A 133 10.99 0.40 -10.06
C LEU A 133 9.51 0.09 -10.29
N ASP A 134 8.77 0.98 -10.95
CA ASP A 134 7.36 0.77 -11.34
C ASP A 134 7.22 -0.42 -12.29
N GLY A 135 8.14 -0.58 -13.24
CA GLY A 135 8.17 -1.75 -14.12
C GLY A 135 8.27 -3.07 -13.34
N ILE A 136 9.22 -3.16 -12.39
CA ILE A 136 9.44 -4.38 -11.59
C ILE A 136 8.24 -4.68 -10.68
N LEU A 137 7.74 -3.68 -9.96
CA LEU A 137 6.57 -3.84 -9.08
C LEU A 137 5.29 -4.11 -9.88
N GLY A 138 5.18 -3.52 -11.07
CA GLY A 138 4.12 -3.75 -12.03
C GLY A 138 4.11 -5.19 -12.54
N ASP A 139 5.27 -5.80 -12.76
CA ASP A 139 5.40 -7.24 -13.09
C ASP A 139 4.84 -8.11 -11.96
N ILE A 140 5.24 -7.84 -10.72
CA ILE A 140 4.73 -8.57 -9.54
C ILE A 140 3.21 -8.44 -9.46
N ARG A 141 2.69 -7.20 -9.57
CA ARG A 141 1.26 -6.91 -9.54
C ARG A 141 0.50 -7.71 -10.60
N ARG A 142 0.97 -7.67 -11.86
CA ARG A 142 0.36 -8.41 -12.98
C ARG A 142 0.37 -9.90 -12.74
N LEU A 143 1.50 -10.46 -12.30
CA LEU A 143 1.63 -11.88 -12.02
C LEU A 143 0.62 -12.36 -10.96
N VAL A 144 0.44 -11.59 -9.87
CA VAL A 144 -0.58 -11.90 -8.86
C VAL A 144 -1.98 -11.84 -9.44
N GLY A 145 -2.31 -10.77 -10.19
CA GLY A 145 -3.63 -10.63 -10.82
C GLY A 145 -3.95 -11.77 -11.80
N ASP A 146 -2.96 -12.15 -12.61
CA ASP A 146 -3.09 -13.21 -13.60
C ASP A 146 -3.26 -14.59 -12.97
N ARG A 147 -2.55 -14.87 -11.87
CA ARG A 147 -2.54 -16.21 -11.24
C ARG A 147 -3.62 -16.38 -10.17
N ARG A 148 -3.93 -15.32 -9.42
CA ARG A 148 -4.93 -15.35 -8.34
C ARG A 148 -6.31 -14.88 -8.78
N LYS A 149 -6.43 -14.25 -9.96
CA LYS A 149 -7.70 -13.75 -10.53
C LYS A 149 -8.42 -12.76 -9.59
N VAL A 150 -7.65 -11.93 -8.90
CA VAL A 150 -8.15 -10.87 -8.01
C VAL A 150 -7.81 -9.49 -8.59
N ALA A 151 -8.54 -8.46 -8.16
CA ALA A 151 -8.15 -7.08 -8.45
C ALA A 151 -6.80 -6.77 -7.78
N THR A 152 -5.98 -5.94 -8.43
CA THR A 152 -4.65 -5.59 -7.92
C THR A 152 -4.36 -4.10 -8.00
N CYS A 153 -3.70 -3.56 -6.98
CA CYS A 153 -3.28 -2.17 -6.91
C CYS A 153 -1.77 -2.05 -6.66
N LEU A 154 -1.16 -0.97 -7.17
CA LEU A 154 0.19 -0.56 -6.84
C LEU A 154 0.16 0.94 -6.51
N GLY A 155 0.61 1.30 -5.30
CA GLY A 155 0.69 2.67 -4.83
C GLY A 155 2.09 3.00 -4.35
N PHE A 156 2.61 4.15 -4.78
CA PHE A 156 3.87 4.72 -4.29
C PHE A 156 3.61 5.69 -3.13
N GLY A 157 4.26 5.42 -2.00
CA GLY A 157 4.16 6.17 -0.76
C GLY A 157 5.11 7.38 -0.72
N PRO A 158 4.78 8.44 0.02
CA PRO A 158 3.56 8.60 0.84
C PRO A 158 2.31 8.98 0.03
N ARG A 159 2.41 9.21 -1.29
CA ARG A 159 1.31 9.74 -2.11
C ARG A 159 0.02 8.93 -2.03
N PHE A 160 0.09 7.59 -2.07
CA PHE A 160 -1.13 6.76 -2.01
C PHE A 160 -1.93 6.92 -0.70
N LEU A 161 -1.29 7.38 0.38
CA LEU A 161 -1.95 7.61 1.67
C LEU A 161 -3.08 8.65 1.54
N HIS A 162 -2.98 9.54 0.56
CA HIS A 162 -3.95 10.60 0.27
C HIS A 162 -4.97 10.24 -0.83
N SER A 163 -4.91 9.00 -1.33
CA SER A 163 -5.81 8.52 -2.39
C SER A 163 -6.45 7.21 -1.96
N THR A 164 -5.80 6.08 -2.20
CA THR A 164 -6.34 4.76 -1.88
C THR A 164 -6.18 4.37 -0.40
N GLY A 165 -5.48 5.19 0.40
CA GLY A 165 -5.27 4.95 1.84
C GLY A 165 -6.57 4.75 2.62
N GLN A 166 -7.62 5.54 2.31
CA GLN A 166 -8.93 5.41 2.94
C GLN A 166 -9.57 4.05 2.63
N LEU A 167 -9.46 3.54 1.40
CA LEU A 167 -9.94 2.21 1.03
C LEU A 167 -9.21 1.10 1.79
N HIS A 168 -7.88 1.22 1.92
CA HIS A 168 -7.05 0.20 2.57
C HIS A 168 -7.32 0.10 4.07
N LYS A 169 -7.71 1.21 4.69
CA LYS A 169 -7.87 1.35 6.15
C LYS A 169 -9.32 1.31 6.60
N GLY A 170 -10.19 2.11 5.98
CA GLY A 170 -11.60 2.24 6.34
C GLY A 170 -12.53 1.31 5.56
N GLY A 171 -12.10 0.75 4.43
CA GLY A 171 -12.91 -0.13 3.61
C GLY A 171 -13.11 -1.54 4.22
N PRO A 172 -13.90 -2.42 3.58
CA PRO A 172 -14.02 -3.82 4.00
C PRO A 172 -12.67 -4.53 4.16
N ASN A 173 -12.59 -5.56 5.03
CA ASN A 173 -11.35 -6.32 5.25
C ASN A 173 -11.01 -7.31 4.13
N THR A 174 -11.06 -6.83 2.88
CA THR A 174 -10.84 -7.59 1.65
C THR A 174 -9.47 -7.33 1.02
N GLY A 175 -8.65 -6.47 1.62
CA GLY A 175 -7.29 -6.19 1.15
C GLY A 175 -6.25 -7.16 1.71
N VAL A 176 -5.39 -7.66 0.83
CA VAL A 176 -4.14 -8.37 1.18
C VAL A 176 -2.97 -7.52 0.70
N PHE A 177 -2.13 -7.07 1.64
CA PHE A 177 -1.16 -6.01 1.41
C PHE A 177 0.28 -6.51 1.45
N LEU A 178 1.08 -6.06 0.49
CA LEU A 178 2.54 -6.16 0.53
C LEU A 178 3.12 -4.75 0.65
N GLN A 179 3.62 -4.39 1.82
CA GLN A 179 4.36 -3.14 1.98
C GLN A 179 5.82 -3.37 1.55
N VAL A 180 6.37 -2.46 0.77
CA VAL A 180 7.76 -2.52 0.31
C VAL A 180 8.51 -1.30 0.80
N THR A 181 9.60 -1.51 1.52
CA THR A 181 10.49 -0.45 2.05
C THR A 181 11.94 -0.72 1.63
N ARG A 182 12.83 0.25 1.83
CA ARG A 182 14.25 0.13 1.50
C ARG A 182 15.15 0.93 2.43
N ASP A 183 16.42 0.54 2.52
CA ASP A 183 17.48 1.33 3.18
C ASP A 183 17.60 2.73 2.54
N PRO A 184 17.67 3.81 3.32
CA PRO A 184 17.74 5.16 2.76
C PRO A 184 18.94 5.38 1.85
N GLN A 185 18.67 5.83 0.63
CA GLN A 185 19.69 6.19 -0.36
C GLN A 185 19.96 7.69 -0.27
N ALA A 186 21.23 8.07 -0.10
CA ALA A 186 21.64 9.46 0.08
C ALA A 186 20.85 10.17 1.19
N ASP A 187 20.84 9.57 2.39
CA ASP A 187 20.04 10.07 3.50
C ASP A 187 20.50 11.47 3.96
N MET A 188 19.61 12.44 3.83
CA MET A 188 19.89 13.84 4.15
C MET A 188 19.29 14.24 5.50
N PRO A 189 19.99 15.03 6.32
CA PRO A 189 19.41 15.58 7.54
C PRO A 189 18.28 16.54 7.20
N VAL A 190 17.23 16.57 8.03
CA VAL A 190 16.19 17.60 7.94
C VAL A 190 16.68 18.86 8.66
N PRO A 191 16.76 20.03 8.00
CA PRO A 191 17.25 21.26 8.63
C PRO A 191 16.49 21.60 9.91
N GLY A 192 17.24 21.88 10.99
CA GLY A 192 16.69 22.25 12.30
C GLY A 192 16.04 21.10 13.09
N ARG A 193 16.20 19.84 12.65
CA ARG A 193 15.58 18.66 13.27
C ARG A 193 16.65 17.59 13.51
N ARG A 194 16.36 16.63 14.39
CA ARG A 194 17.28 15.50 14.69
C ARG A 194 17.02 14.27 13.83
N VAL A 195 16.05 14.35 12.92
CA VAL A 195 15.69 13.31 11.95
C VAL A 195 16.30 13.58 10.58
N THR A 196 16.41 12.52 9.78
CA THR A 196 16.74 12.57 8.36
C THR A 196 15.48 12.40 7.50
N PHE A 197 15.56 12.70 6.21
CA PHE A 197 14.45 12.45 5.28
C PHE A 197 14.14 10.96 5.14
N GLY A 198 15.16 10.10 5.15
CA GLY A 198 15.02 8.65 5.20
C GLY A 198 14.30 8.19 6.47
N ALA A 199 14.64 8.76 7.63
CA ALA A 199 13.92 8.48 8.86
C ALA A 199 12.45 8.92 8.77
N VAL A 200 12.15 10.09 8.21
CA VAL A 200 10.74 10.52 8.02
C VAL A 200 9.98 9.56 7.10
N GLN A 201 10.58 9.09 6.00
CA GLN A 201 9.96 8.11 5.10
C GLN A 201 9.73 6.77 5.80
N GLU A 202 10.70 6.30 6.58
CA GLU A 202 10.58 5.08 7.38
C GLU A 202 9.50 5.19 8.45
N ALA A 203 9.41 6.34 9.14
CA ALA A 203 8.34 6.62 10.10
C ALA A 203 6.96 6.61 9.43
N GLN A 204 6.83 7.12 8.20
CA GLN A 204 5.60 7.03 7.42
C GLN A 204 5.24 5.59 7.06
N ALA A 205 6.22 4.79 6.63
CA ALA A 205 6.00 3.37 6.29
C ALA A 205 5.58 2.54 7.51
N ARG A 206 6.31 2.69 8.61
CA ARG A 206 6.03 2.02 9.89
C ARG A 206 4.71 2.49 10.51
N GLY A 207 4.40 3.79 10.41
CA GLY A 207 3.13 4.36 10.87
C GLY A 207 1.92 3.82 10.08
N ASP A 208 2.05 3.72 8.76
CA ASP A 208 1.04 3.07 7.92
C ASP A 208 0.89 1.57 8.25
N PHE A 209 2.02 0.87 8.41
CA PHE A 209 2.05 -0.55 8.79
C PHE A 209 1.30 -0.79 10.11
N ARG A 210 1.61 0.00 11.15
CA ARG A 210 0.95 -0.08 12.46
C ARG A 210 -0.55 0.12 12.35
N VAL A 211 -0.97 1.14 11.61
CA VAL A 211 -2.39 1.48 11.43
C VAL A 211 -3.17 0.41 10.64
N LEU A 212 -2.52 -0.27 9.69
CA LEU A 212 -3.10 -1.44 9.01
C LEU A 212 -3.15 -2.66 9.94
N ALA A 213 -2.10 -2.90 10.73
CA ALA A 213 -2.06 -3.98 11.71
C ALA A 213 -3.12 -3.83 12.81
N ASP A 214 -3.31 -2.63 13.34
CA ASP A 214 -4.32 -2.29 14.35
C ASP A 214 -5.76 -2.50 13.82
N ARG A 215 -5.95 -2.40 12.50
CA ARG A 215 -7.22 -2.76 11.82
C ARG A 215 -7.27 -4.20 11.34
N GLU A 216 -6.39 -5.05 11.86
CA GLU A 216 -6.34 -6.49 11.58
C GLU A 216 -6.24 -6.84 10.09
N ARG A 217 -5.59 -5.97 9.30
CA ARG A 217 -5.39 -6.19 7.87
C ARG A 217 -4.42 -7.33 7.64
N ARG A 218 -4.59 -8.03 6.51
CA ARG A 218 -3.68 -9.07 6.06
C ARG A 218 -2.49 -8.40 5.40
N LEU A 219 -1.41 -8.21 6.15
CA LEU A 219 -0.27 -7.38 5.76
C LEU A 219 1.04 -8.12 5.97
N LEU A 220 1.94 -8.00 5.00
CA LEU A 220 3.33 -8.43 5.10
C LEU A 220 4.21 -7.28 4.57
N ARG A 221 5.34 -7.01 5.22
CA ARG A 221 6.33 -6.04 4.73
C ARG A 221 7.59 -6.75 4.27
N VAL A 222 8.04 -6.42 3.07
CA VAL A 222 9.38 -6.75 2.55
C VAL A 222 10.22 -5.49 2.61
N HIS A 223 11.33 -5.54 3.32
CA HIS A 223 12.36 -4.51 3.28
C HIS A 223 13.50 -4.97 2.37
N VAL A 224 13.91 -4.10 1.45
CA VAL A 224 15.05 -4.32 0.56
C VAL A 224 16.27 -3.63 1.14
N ALA A 225 17.25 -4.42 1.57
CA ALA A 225 18.52 -3.91 2.06
C ALA A 225 19.52 -3.69 0.90
N GLY A 226 20.28 -2.61 0.95
CA GLY A 226 21.31 -2.28 -0.05
C GLY A 226 20.74 -1.83 -1.41
N ASP A 227 21.09 -2.54 -2.49
CA ASP A 227 20.66 -2.18 -3.84
C ASP A 227 19.15 -2.42 -4.04
N VAL A 228 18.40 -1.32 -4.06
CA VAL A 228 16.94 -1.32 -4.22
C VAL A 228 16.51 -2.03 -5.50
N ARG A 229 17.21 -1.80 -6.62
CA ARG A 229 16.80 -2.38 -7.90
C ARG A 229 17.05 -3.89 -7.91
N GLY A 230 18.27 -4.32 -7.60
CA GLY A 230 18.61 -5.74 -7.53
C GLY A 230 17.76 -6.50 -6.51
N GLY A 231 17.44 -5.90 -5.37
CA GLY A 231 16.56 -6.51 -4.39
C GLY A 231 15.09 -6.63 -4.86
N LEU A 232 14.58 -5.65 -5.60
CA LEU A 232 13.25 -5.78 -6.22
C LEU A 232 13.22 -6.79 -7.37
N GLU A 233 14.29 -6.92 -8.14
CA GLU A 233 14.44 -7.98 -9.14
C GLU A 233 14.43 -9.36 -8.45
N ALA A 234 15.19 -9.53 -7.36
CA ALA A 234 15.14 -10.74 -6.54
C ALA A 234 13.74 -11.01 -5.98
N LEU A 235 13.04 -9.99 -5.48
CA LEU A 235 11.65 -10.13 -5.00
C LEU A 235 10.72 -10.59 -6.13
N ARG A 236 10.82 -9.99 -7.32
CA ARG A 236 10.03 -10.40 -8.49
C ARG A 236 10.29 -11.85 -8.86
N ASP A 237 11.54 -12.29 -8.80
CA ASP A 237 11.90 -13.66 -9.12
C ASP A 237 11.33 -14.65 -8.07
N ARG A 238 11.30 -14.30 -6.78
CA ARG A 238 10.54 -15.07 -5.77
C ARG A 238 9.05 -15.15 -6.12
N PHE A 239 8.43 -14.06 -6.54
CA PHE A 239 7.03 -14.08 -6.97
C PHE A 239 6.82 -14.97 -8.20
N ARG A 240 7.76 -15.01 -9.15
CA ARG A 240 7.73 -15.95 -10.28
C ARG A 240 7.83 -17.38 -9.80
N GLU A 241 8.80 -17.71 -8.96
CA GLU A 241 8.98 -19.06 -8.40
C GLU A 241 7.74 -19.61 -7.71
N ILE A 242 6.99 -18.77 -6.99
CA ILE A 242 5.84 -19.21 -6.19
C ILE A 242 4.50 -19.16 -6.94
N LEU A 243 4.42 -18.46 -8.07
CA LEU A 243 3.19 -18.29 -8.84
C LEU A 243 3.23 -18.89 -10.24
N LEU A 244 4.40 -19.30 -10.74
CA LEU A 244 4.53 -20.08 -11.98
C LEU A 244 4.00 -21.50 -11.78
#